data_AF-W7SEZ3-F1
#
_entry.id   AF-W7SEZ3-F1
#
_cell.length_a   1.000
_cell.length_b   1.000
_cell.length_c   1.000
_cell.angle_alpha   90.00
_cell.angle_beta   90.00
_cell.angle_gamma   90.00
#
_symmetry.space_group_name_H-M   'P 1'
#
loop_
_entity.id
_entity.type
_entity.pdbx_description
1 polymer ?
#
loop_
_entity_poly.entity_id
_entity_poly.type
_entity_poly.pdbx_seq_one_letter_code
_entity_poly.pdbx_strand_id
1 'polypeptide(L)'
;MKIIILLLGIAITVIGIIYSKSYHEKNFTKSYASSSSTSSINDSIILGALYFLIGFLLSISPWYIVKSLLIGVGVFFISLSLFYM
;
A
#
# COMPACT_ATOMS: atom_id res chain seq x y z
N MET A 1 19.74 -11.22 -7.86
CA MET A 1 18.29 -11.14 -7.55
C MET A 1 18.01 -11.04 -6.05
N LYS A 2 18.62 -11.87 -5.18
CA LYS A 2 18.49 -11.80 -3.70
C LYS A 2 18.59 -10.39 -3.10
N ILE A 3 19.66 -9.66 -3.44
CA ILE A 3 19.93 -8.31 -2.92
C ILE A 3 18.80 -7.33 -3.26
N ILE A 4 18.19 -7.45 -4.44
CA ILE A 4 17.13 -6.55 -4.91
C ILE A 4 15.85 -6.79 -4.11
N ILE A 5 15.50 -8.05 -3.87
CA ILE A 5 14.31 -8.43 -3.08
C ILE A 5 14.50 -8.06 -1.61
N LEU A 6 15.72 -8.19 -1.08
CA LEU A 6 16.06 -7.78 0.28
C LEU A 6 15.95 -6.26 0.44
N LEU A 7 16.50 -5.48 -0.50
CA LEU A 7 16.37 -4.02 -0.52
C LEU A 7 14.90 -3.59 -0.65
N LEU A 8 14.11 -4.29 -1.47
CA LEU A 8 12.68 -4.04 -1.62
C LEU A 8 11.92 -4.30 -0.30
N GLY A 9 12.19 -5.42 0.36
CA GLY A 9 11.59 -5.76 1.65
C GLY A 9 11.94 -4.74 2.75
N ILE A 10 13.21 -4.29 2.80
CA ILE A 10 13.65 -3.23 3.71
C ILE A 10 12.92 -1.92 3.41
N ALA A 11 12.87 -1.49 2.15
CA ALA A 11 12.19 -0.26 1.76
C ALA A 11 10.71 -0.28 2.15
N ILE A 12 10.00 -1.39 1.87
CA ILE A 12 8.59 -1.57 2.24
C ILE A 12 8.41 -1.52 3.76
N THR A 13 9.30 -2.16 4.51
CA THR A 13 9.26 -2.15 5.98
C THR A 13 9.46 -0.74 6.54
N VAL A 14 10.43 0.00 6.02
CA VAL A 14 10.70 1.40 6.40
C VAL A 14 9.48 2.28 6.09
N ILE A 15 8.88 2.12 4.91
CA ILE A 15 7.64 2.82 4.54
C ILE A 15 6.51 2.48 5.52
N GLY A 16 6.36 1.20 5.91
CA GLY A 16 5.40 0.76 6.91
C GLY A 16 5.63 1.38 8.29
N ILE A 17 6.89 1.55 8.71
CA ILE A 17 7.23 2.20 9.99
C ILE A 17 6.86 3.68 9.97
N ILE A 18 7.23 4.39 8.90
CA ILE A 18 6.94 5.82 8.68
C ILE A 18 5.44 6.05 8.45
N TYR A 19 4.71 5.04 7.99
CA TYR A 19 3.26 5.08 7.82
C TYR A 19 2.59 5.45 9.15
N SER A 20 2.01 6.65 9.17
CA SER A 20 1.37 7.24 10.34
C SER A 20 -0.12 7.41 10.09
N LYS A 21 -0.89 7.49 11.18
CA LYS A 21 -2.32 7.80 11.14
C LYS A 21 -2.61 9.07 10.31
N SER A 22 -1.83 10.13 10.51
CA SER A 22 -1.98 11.38 9.77
C SER A 22 -1.74 11.23 8.26
N TYR A 23 -0.79 10.38 7.85
CA TYR A 23 -0.58 10.07 6.43
C TYR A 23 -1.77 9.29 5.85
N HIS A 24 -2.28 8.29 6.59
CA HIS A 24 -3.42 7.50 6.17
C HIS A 24 -4.69 8.36 5.98
N GLU A 25 -5.04 9.17 6.98
CA GLU A 25 -6.22 10.02 6.93
C GLU A 25 -6.15 11.10 5.84
N LYS A 26 -4.96 11.68 5.61
CA LYS A 26 -4.76 12.69 4.58
C LYS A 26 -4.93 12.13 3.17
N ASN A 27 -4.44 10.93 2.91
CA ASN A 27 -4.40 10.37 1.56
C ASN A 27 -5.58 9.46 1.22
N PHE A 28 -6.20 8.80 2.21
CA PHE A 28 -7.25 7.79 1.99
C PHE A 28 -8.60 8.18 2.57
N THR A 29 -8.66 8.89 3.71
CA THR A 29 -9.96 9.27 4.29
C THR A 29 -10.45 10.60 3.73
N LYS A 30 -9.58 11.62 3.68
CA LYS A 30 -9.95 12.95 3.15
C LYS A 30 -10.07 12.97 1.63
N SER A 31 -9.16 12.30 0.92
CA SER A 31 -9.20 12.22 -0.54
C SER A 31 -10.48 11.55 -1.02
N TYR A 32 -10.91 10.42 -0.45
CA TYR A 32 -12.15 9.74 -0.87
C TYR A 32 -13.42 10.52 -0.50
N ALA A 33 -13.40 11.28 0.59
CA ALA A 33 -14.50 12.18 0.95
C ALA A 33 -14.62 13.41 0.03
N SER A 34 -13.59 13.74 -0.76
CA SER A 34 -13.55 14.92 -1.63
C SER A 34 -13.28 14.60 -3.11
N SER A 35 -13.02 13.34 -3.47
CA SER A 35 -12.72 12.91 -4.83
C SER A 35 -13.99 12.54 -5.60
N SER A 36 -14.77 13.56 -5.94
CA SER A 36 -15.64 13.56 -7.13
C SER A 36 -14.84 14.03 -8.36
N SER A 37 -13.58 13.64 -8.49
CA SER A 37 -12.69 14.04 -9.58
C SER A 37 -12.12 12.80 -10.27
N THR A 38 -12.97 12.20 -11.09
CA THR A 38 -12.63 11.31 -12.21
C THR A 38 -11.65 12.02 -13.15
N SER A 39 -10.35 11.91 -12.90
CA SER A 39 -9.33 12.30 -13.87
C SER A 39 -8.75 11.05 -14.54
N SER A 40 -9.19 10.84 -15.79
CA SER A 40 -8.60 9.98 -16.82
C SER A 40 -8.38 8.49 -16.49
N ILE A 41 -9.46 7.73 -16.34
CA ILE A 41 -9.45 6.27 -16.51
C ILE A 41 -9.73 5.99 -17.99
N ASN A 42 -8.76 6.20 -18.88
CA ASN A 42 -8.99 6.01 -20.32
C ASN A 42 -8.33 4.78 -20.94
N ASP A 43 -7.44 4.04 -20.24
CA ASP A 43 -6.74 2.92 -20.89
C ASP A 43 -6.96 1.52 -20.30
N SER A 44 -7.65 1.35 -19.16
CA SER A 44 -7.99 0.01 -18.67
C SER A 44 -9.06 0.06 -17.59
N ILE A 45 -10.32 -0.16 -17.98
CA ILE A 45 -11.49 -0.22 -17.07
C ILE A 45 -11.24 -1.21 -15.91
N ILE A 46 -10.57 -2.33 -16.17
CA ILE A 46 -10.19 -3.33 -15.15
C ILE A 46 -9.25 -2.73 -14.11
N LEU A 47 -8.19 -2.04 -14.53
CA LEU A 47 -7.22 -1.42 -13.61
C LEU A 47 -7.84 -0.28 -12.81
N GLY A 48 -8.72 0.51 -13.44
CA GLY A 48 -9.47 1.57 -12.76
C GLY A 48 -10.41 1.00 -11.68
N ALA A 49 -11.16 -0.05 -12.00
CA ALA A 49 -12.05 -0.72 -11.04
C ALA A 49 -11.26 -1.34 -9.87
N LEU A 50 -10.12 -1.97 -10.16
CA LEU A 50 -9.26 -2.56 -9.14
C LEU A 50 -8.66 -1.49 -8.23
N TYR A 51 -8.17 -0.38 -8.79
CA TYR A 51 -7.66 0.75 -8.01
C TYR A 51 -8.74 1.36 -7.11
N PHE A 52 -9.95 1.54 -7.63
CA PHE A 52 -11.08 2.05 -6.86
C PHE A 52 -11.47 1.10 -5.72
N LEU A 53 -11.52 -0.21 -5.98
CA LEU A 53 -11.87 -1.22 -4.97
C LEU A 53 -10.82 -1.30 -3.87
N ILE A 54 -9.53 -1.38 -4.22
CA ILE A 54 -8.43 -1.38 -3.25
C ILE A 54 -8.45 -0.09 -2.44
N GLY A 55 -8.57 1.05 -3.09
CA GLY A 55 -8.54 2.33 -2.41
C GLY A 55 -9.74 2.59 -1.51
N PHE A 56 -10.94 2.10 -1.89
CA PHE A 56 -12.12 2.09 -1.03
C PHE A 56 -11.93 1.20 0.21
N LEU A 57 -11.39 -0.02 0.02
CA LEU A 57 -11.03 -0.90 1.14
C LEU A 57 -10.01 -0.24 2.07
N LEU A 58 -9.02 0.47 1.52
CA LEU A 58 -8.03 1.19 2.32
C LEU A 58 -8.62 2.41 3.03
N SER A 59 -9.64 3.06 2.47
CA SER A 59 -10.31 4.20 3.09
C SER A 59 -11.13 3.81 4.33
N ILE A 60 -11.78 2.64 4.27
CA ILE A 60 -12.59 2.12 5.40
C ILE A 60 -11.76 1.32 6.41
N SER A 61 -10.61 0.80 5.99
CA SER A 61 -9.74 0.01 6.85
C SER A 61 -9.01 0.88 7.87
N PRO A 62 -8.99 0.51 9.15
CA PRO A 62 -8.22 1.22 10.16
C PRO A 62 -6.73 1.29 9.81
N TRP A 63 -6.12 2.46 10.00
CA TRP A 63 -4.72 2.74 9.67
C TRP A 63 -3.71 1.71 10.23
N TYR A 64 -4.01 1.12 11.39
CA TYR A 64 -3.14 0.12 12.03
C TYR A 64 -3.15 -1.23 11.30
N ILE A 65 -4.25 -1.61 10.65
CA ILE A 65 -4.33 -2.81 9.81
C ILE A 65 -3.49 -2.62 8.55
N VAL A 66 -3.62 -1.47 7.89
CA VAL A 66 -2.82 -1.14 6.70
C VAL A 66 -1.33 -1.08 7.05
N LYS A 67 -0.99 -0.48 8.20
CA LYS A 67 0.39 -0.45 8.71
C LYS A 67 0.93 -1.86 8.98
N SER A 68 0.16 -2.71 9.65
CA SER A 68 0.55 -4.09 9.93
C SER A 68 0.73 -4.90 8.64
N LEU A 69 -0.11 -4.68 7.64
CA LEU A 69 0.00 -5.32 6.34
C LEU A 69 1.28 -4.90 5.61
N LEU A 70 1.61 -3.59 5.59
CA LEU A 70 2.85 -3.10 4.98
C LEU A 70 4.08 -3.72 5.63
N ILE A 71 4.14 -3.71 6.96
CA ILE A 71 5.27 -4.27 7.71
C ILE A 71 5.34 -5.78 7.47
N GLY A 72 4.20 -6.48 7.51
CA GLY A 72 4.12 -7.93 7.26
C GLY A 72 4.63 -8.31 5.87
N VAL A 73 4.24 -7.57 4.82
CA VAL A 73 4.73 -7.79 3.46
C VAL A 73 6.23 -7.52 3.36
N GLY A 74 6.72 -6.45 3.99
CA GLY A 74 8.15 -6.13 4.02
C GLY A 74 8.98 -7.22 4.69
N VAL A 75 8.54 -7.70 5.85
CA VAL A 75 9.16 -8.82 6.58
C VAL A 75 9.08 -10.10 5.77
N PHE A 76 7.96 -10.38 5.12
CA PHE A 76 7.80 -11.55 4.25
C PHE A 76 8.83 -11.55 3.10
N PHE A 77 9.05 -10.41 2.44
CA PHE A 77 10.07 -10.30 1.40
C PHE A 77 11.49 -10.49 1.95
N ILE A 78 11.77 -9.99 3.15
CA ILE A 78 13.06 -10.21 3.82
C ILE A 78 13.25 -11.70 4.12
N SER A 79 12.24 -12.36 4.70
CA SER A 79 12.27 -13.79 4.99
C SER A 79 12.41 -14.63 3.71
N LEU A 80 11.70 -14.28 2.64
CA LEU A 80 11.77 -14.98 1.36
C LEU A 80 13.18 -14.88 0.75
N SER A 81 13.81 -13.70 0.85
CA SER A 81 15.18 -13.49 0.39
C SER A 81 16.22 -14.26 1.22
N LEU A 82 15.97 -14.45 2.51
CA LEU A 82 16.89 -15.16 3.41
C LEU A 82 16.73 -16.69 3.36
N PHE A 83 15.51 -17.22 3.20
CA PHE A 83 15.22 -18.65 3.31
C PHE A 83 15.11 -19.37 1.97
N TYR A 84 14.55 -18.74 0.94
CA TYR A 84 14.14 -19.42 -0.29
C TYR A 84 14.98 -19.11 -1.51
N MET A 85 15.65 -17.96 -1.53
CA MET A 85 16.62 -17.67 -2.57
C MET A 85 18.01 -18.04 -2.11
#